data_AF-A0A955PXM9-F1
#
_entry.id   AF-A0A955PXM9-F1
#
_cell.length_a   1.000
_cell.length_b   1.000
_cell.length_c   1.000
_cell.angle_alpha   90.00
_cell.angle_beta   90.00
_cell.angle_gamma   90.00
#
_symmetry.space_group_name_H-M   'P 1'
#
loop_
_entity.id
_entity.type
_entity.pdbx_description
1 polymer ?
#
loop_
_entity_poly.entity_id
_entity_poly.type
_entity_poly.pdbx_seq_one_letter_code
_entity_poly.pdbx_strand_id
1 'polypeptide(L)' 'MMNPTSFSLIIFGVLLNAAAQLLLKAGVGSVGVIALDFGSIFSAGSRLGMHPFILGGLTCYVVSVMIWILALSR' A
#
# COMPACT_ATOMS: atom_id res chain seq x y z
N MET A 1 -29.71 7.23 0.34
CA MET A 1 -29.06 7.71 -0.91
C MET A 1 -27.61 8.01 -0.58
N MET A 2 -26.65 7.58 -1.40
CA MET A 2 -25.23 7.86 -1.16
C MET A 2 -24.97 9.36 -1.31
N ASN A 3 -24.32 9.97 -0.33
CA ASN A 3 -23.87 11.35 -0.42
C ASN A 3 -22.75 11.46 -1.47
N PRO A 4 -22.76 12.45 -2.38
CA PRO A 4 -21.65 12.71 -3.30
C PRO A 4 -20.28 12.73 -2.62
N THR A 5 -20.20 13.23 -1.38
CA THR A 5 -18.96 13.21 -0.58
C THR A 5 -18.49 11.78 -0.29
N SER A 6 -19.38 10.89 0.18
CA SER A 6 -19.03 9.49 0.45
C SER A 6 -18.60 8.78 -0.83
N PHE A 7 -19.27 9.06 -1.96
CA PHE A 7 -18.88 8.51 -3.26
C PHE A 7 -17.47 8.94 -3.68
N SER A 8 -17.13 10.23 -3.59
CA SER A 8 -15.79 10.73 -3.91
C SER A 8 -14.71 10.14 -2.99
N LEU A 9 -14.98 10.01 -1.69
CA LEU A 9 -14.05 9.39 -0.75
C LEU A 9 -13.79 7.92 -1.07
N ILE A 10 -14.83 7.16 -1.41
CA ILE A 10 -14.70 5.74 -1.79
C ILE A 10 -13.84 5.61 -3.05
N ILE A 11 -14.15 6.36 -4.11
CA ILE A 11 -13.39 6.29 -5.37
C ILE A 11 -11.92 6.67 -5.14
N PHE A 12 -11.68 7.76 -4.41
CA PHE A 12 -10.31 8.16 -4.05
C PHE A 12 -9.60 7.09 -3.24
N GLY A 13 -10.25 6.52 -2.23
CA GLY A 13 -9.72 5.44 -1.40
C GLY A 13 -9.35 4.19 -2.20
N VAL A 14 -10.20 3.80 -3.16
CA VAL A 14 -9.94 2.66 -4.07
C VAL A 14 -8.75 2.92 -4.99
N LEU A 15 -8.67 4.10 -5.61
CA LEU A 15 -7.55 4.48 -6.48
C LEU A 15 -6.24 4.54 -5.70
N LEU A 16 -6.27 5.09 -4.49
CA LEU A 16 -5.12 5.16 -3.61
C LEU A 16 -4.67 3.75 -3.18
N ASN A 17 -5.61 2.86 -2.88
CA ASN A 17 -5.29 1.46 -2.58
C ASN A 17 -4.65 0.75 -3.79
N ALA A 18 -5.20 0.93 -4.99
CA ALA A 18 -4.64 0.37 -6.21
C ALA A 18 -3.21 0.88 -6.46
N ALA A 19 -2.99 2.20 -6.31
CA ALA A 19 -1.66 2.79 -6.42
C ALA A 19 -0.68 2.21 -5.38
N ALA A 20 -1.13 2.04 -4.13
CA ALA A 20 -0.33 1.40 -3.08
C ALA A 20 0.11 -0.01 -3.49
N GLN A 21 -0.83 -0.85 -3.97
CA GLN A 21 -0.51 -2.22 -4.37
C GLN A 21 0.44 -2.28 -5.58
N LEU A 22 0.29 -1.37 -6.55
CA LEU A 22 1.20 -1.28 -7.70
C LEU A 22 2.61 -0.88 -7.27
N LEU A 23 2.73 0.08 -6.35
CA LEU A 23 4.02 0.51 -5.78
C LEU A 23 4.68 -0.63 -4.99
N LEU A 24 3.92 -1.31 -4.13
CA LEU A 24 4.42 -2.46 -3.39
C LEU A 24 4.92 -3.54 -4.35
N LYS A 25 4.14 -3.85 -5.39
CA LYS A 25 4.50 -4.84 -6.42
C LYS A 25 5.77 -4.45 -7.18
N ALA A 26 5.93 -3.18 -7.55
CA ALA A 26 7.14 -2.67 -8.17
C ALA A 26 8.35 -2.78 -7.23
N GLY A 27 8.16 -2.49 -5.94
CA GLY A 27 9.18 -2.62 -4.90
C GLY A 27 9.68 -4.05 -4.73
N VAL A 28 8.78 -5.02 -4.50
CA VAL A 28 9.19 -6.44 -4.39
C VAL A 28 9.76 -6.97 -5.70
N GLY A 29 9.23 -6.54 -6.85
CA GLY A 29 9.76 -6.92 -8.17
C GLY A 29 11.20 -6.45 -8.39
N SER A 30 11.58 -5.29 -7.85
CA SER A 30 12.94 -4.75 -7.96
C SER A 30 13.96 -5.46 -7.06
N VAL A 31 13.52 -6.09 -5.96
CA VAL A 31 14.41 -6.78 -5.01
C VAL A 31 14.69 -8.23 -5.42
N GLY A 32 13.85 -8.82 -6.27
CA GLY A 32 13.99 -10.20 -6.75
C GLY A 32 13.28 -11.23 -5.86
N VAL A 33 13.48 -12.52 -6.14
CA VAL A 33 12.82 -13.61 -5.41
C VAL A 33 13.36 -13.70 -3.99
N ILE A 34 12.49 -13.51 -3.01
CA ILE A 34 12.82 -13.65 -1.59
C ILE A 34 12.71 -15.13 -1.24
N ALA A 35 13.84 -15.78 -0.95
CA ALA A 35 13.83 -17.12 -0.38
C ALA A 35 13.24 -17.05 1.04
N LEU A 36 12.22 -17.87 1.30
CA LEU A 36 11.60 -18.03 2.63
C LEU A 36 12.47 -18.93 3.52
N ASP A 37 13.71 -18.49 3.76
CA ASP A 37 14.61 -19.07 4.75
C ASP A 37 14.86 -18.04 5.85
N PHE A 38 15.00 -18.50 7.11
CA PHE A 38 15.15 -17.61 8.27
C PHE A 38 16.36 -16.68 8.18
N GLY A 39 17.48 -17.14 7.58
CA GLY A 39 18.66 -16.30 7.35
C GLY A 39 18.43 -15.25 6.25
N SER A 40 17.62 -15.61 5.25
CA SER A 40 17.36 -14.77 4.08
C SER A 40 16.31 -13.69 4.35
N ILE A 41 15.30 -13.99 5.18
CA ILE A 41 14.20 -13.10 5.55
C ILE A 41 14.69 -11.79 6.18
N PHE A 42 15.65 -11.85 7.09
CA PHE A 42 16.14 -10.63 7.75
C PHE A 42 16.84 -9.70 6.75
N SER A 43 17.67 -10.27 5.86
CA SER A 43 18.35 -9.52 4.81
C SER A 43 17.40 -8.99 3.72
N ALA A 44 16.30 -9.70 3.46
CA ALA A 44 15.29 -9.28 2.51
C ALA A 44 14.41 -8.17 3.11
N GLY A 45 14.03 -8.32 4.38
CA GLY A 45 13.27 -7.33 5.13
C GLY A 45 13.99 -5.98 5.21
N SER A 46 15.30 -5.96 5.47
CA SER A 46 16.09 -4.73 5.48
C SER A 46 16.18 -4.07 4.10
N ARG A 47 16.39 -4.87 3.04
CA ARG A 47 16.41 -4.40 1.63
C ARG A 47 15.06 -3.83 1.18
N LEU A 48 13.96 -4.48 1.53
CA LEU A 48 12.61 -4.03 1.21
C LEU A 48 12.21 -2.81 2.03
N GLY A 49 12.57 -2.79 3.31
CA GLY A 49 12.20 -1.73 4.24
C GLY A 49 12.75 -0.35 3.87
N MET A 50 13.87 -0.29 3.15
CA MET A 50 14.46 0.96 2.63
C MET A 50 14.13 1.22 1.16
N HIS A 51 13.34 0.36 0.50
CA HIS A 51 13.03 0.53 -0.91
C HIS A 51 11.98 1.63 -1.10
N PRO A 52 12.25 2.68 -1.92
CA PRO A 52 11.36 3.84 -2.03
C PRO A 52 9.94 3.47 -2.48
N PHE A 53 9.79 2.53 -3.41
CA PHE A 53 8.46 2.04 -3.81
C PHE A 53 7.72 1.29 -2.69
N ILE A 54 8.43 0.57 -1.81
CA ILE A 54 7.80 -0.09 -0.65
C ILE A 54 7.32 0.96 0.35
N LEU A 55 8.18 1.91 0.72
CA LEU A 55 7.81 3.02 1.61
C LEU A 55 6.66 3.84 1.05
N GLY A 56 6.72 4.19 -0.24
CA GLY A 56 5.65 4.91 -0.93
C GLY A 56 4.35 4.13 -0.95
N GLY A 57 4.41 2.83 -1.27
CA GLY A 57 3.26 1.93 -1.25
C GLY A 57 2.63 1.80 0.14
N LEU A 58 3.44 1.61 1.19
CA LEU A 58 2.98 1.55 2.59
C LEU A 58 2.34 2.86 3.04
N THR A 59 2.96 4.01 2.71
CA THR A 59 2.42 5.33 3.05
C THR A 59 1.06 5.54 2.38
N CYS A 60 0.99 5.24 1.08
CA CYS A 60 -0.23 5.30 0.29
C CYS A 60 -1.34 4.40 0.86
N TYR A 61 -0.97 3.19 1.29
CA TYR A 61 -1.89 2.24 1.94
C TYR A 61 -2.43 2.78 3.26
N VAL A 62 -1.57 3.29 4.15
CA VAL A 62 -2.00 3.86 5.45
C VAL A 62 -2.97 5.02 5.23
N VAL A 63 -2.67 5.93 4.31
CA VAL A 63 -3.57 7.04 3.97
C VAL A 63 -4.90 6.52 3.39
N SER A 64 -4.87 5.47 2.54
CA SER A 64 -6.08 4.84 2.00
C SER A 64 -6.97 4.27 3.10
N VAL A 65 -6.39 3.65 4.14
CA VAL A 65 -7.15 3.16 5.30
C VAL A 65 -7.83 4.32 6.04
N MET A 66 -7.15 5.45 6.23
CA MET A 66 -7.76 6.64 6.85
C MET A 66 -8.94 7.18 6.04
N ILE A 67 -8.81 7.24 4.70
CA ILE A 67 -9.89 7.64 3.79
C ILE A 67 -11.08 6.68 3.90
N TRP A 68 -10.83 5.37 3.98
CA TRP A 68 -11.88 4.36 4.14
C TRP A 68 -12.66 4.53 5.44
N ILE A 69 -11.96 4.80 6.56
CA ILE A 69 -12.62 5.07 7.85
C ILE A 69 -13.55 6.29 7.72
N LEU A 70 -13.08 7.37 7.09
CA LEU A 70 -13.88 8.58 6.86
C LEU A 70 -15.06 8.34 5.89
N ALA A 71 -14.87 7.51 4.87
CA ALA A 71 -15.91 7.18 3.91
C ALA A 71 -17.03 6.35 4.55
N LEU A 72 -16.68 5.38 5.40
CA LEU A 72 -17.63 4.50 6.09
C LEU A 72 -18.39 5.21 7.21
N SER A 73 -17.86 6.30 7.75
CA SER A 73 -18.51 7.07 8.81
C SER A 73 -19.56 8.08 8.30
N ARG A 74 -19.88 8.10 6.99
CA ARG A 74 -20.69 9.14 6.33
C ARG A 74 -21.78 8.57 5.45
#